data_AF-K1QLX9-F1
#
_entry.id   AF-K1QLX9-F1
#
_cell.length_a   1.000
_cell.length_b   1.000
_cell.length_c   1.000
_cell.angle_alpha   90.00
_cell.angle_beta   90.00
_cell.angle_gamma   90.00
#
_symmetry.space_group_name_H-M   'P 1'
#
loop_
_entity.id
_entity.type
_entity.pdbx_description
1 polymer ?
#
loop_
_entity_poly.entity_id
_entity_poly.type
_entity_poly.pdbx_seq_one_letter_code
_entity_poly.pdbx_strand_id
1 'polypeptide(L)'
;MREPHGRVHFAGTETATRWSGYMDGAIQAAERAVKEILEKLGYPTDGLYGDADISPTFAPLGVTYFLPSVSSFLRICGAVVCYGVLLYTRPYFAGWRGVLTKKYLDVYM
;
A
#
# COMPACT_ATOMS: atom_id res chain seq x y z
N MET A 1 6.81 8.87 -22.42
CA MET A 1 7.70 8.91 -23.60
C MET A 1 7.73 7.55 -24.30
N ARG A 2 6.59 7.11 -24.84
CA ARG A 2 6.47 5.80 -25.53
C ARG A 2 5.77 5.91 -26.88
N GLU A 3 5.20 7.07 -27.19
CA GLU A 3 4.46 7.29 -28.43
C GLU A 3 5.46 7.39 -29.60
N PRO A 4 5.31 6.57 -30.65
CA PRO A 4 6.15 6.67 -31.83
C PRO A 4 5.90 7.99 -32.55
N HIS A 5 6.97 8.64 -33.02
CA HIS A 5 6.88 9.86 -33.80
C HIS A 5 7.13 9.55 -35.28
N GLY A 6 6.06 9.45 -36.06
CA GLY A 6 6.13 9.08 -37.47
C GLY A 6 6.67 7.66 -37.68
N ARG A 7 7.89 7.55 -38.22
CA ARG A 7 8.62 6.28 -38.44
C ARG A 7 9.65 5.98 -37.35
N VAL A 8 9.81 6.87 -36.37
CA VAL A 8 10.72 6.69 -35.25
C VAL A 8 9.96 6.00 -34.12
N HIS A 9 10.41 4.81 -33.75
CA HIS A 9 9.93 4.05 -32.61
C HIS A 9 10.96 4.14 -31.49
N PHE A 10 10.49 4.33 -30.26
CA PHE A 10 11.36 4.51 -29.10
C PHE A 10 11.46 3.19 -28.32
N ALA A 11 12.69 2.67 -28.28
CA ALA A 11 13.13 1.64 -27.35
C ALA A 11 13.98 2.28 -26.25
N GLY A 12 14.38 1.49 -25.25
CA GLY A 12 15.17 1.95 -24.10
C GLY A 12 14.50 1.62 -22.78
N THR A 13 15.30 1.44 -21.74
CA THR A 13 14.85 0.94 -20.43
C THR A 13 13.83 1.87 -19.76
N GLU A 14 13.89 3.15 -20.09
CA GLU A 14 13.01 4.22 -19.63
C GLU A 14 11.60 4.07 -20.24
N THR A 15 11.52 3.38 -21.39
CA THR A 15 10.27 3.07 -22.07
C THR A 15 9.72 1.70 -21.68
N ALA A 16 10.37 0.93 -20.81
CA ALA A 16 9.88 -0.38 -20.36
C ALA A 16 8.71 -0.26 -19.38
N THR A 17 7.67 -1.09 -19.50
CA THR A 17 6.55 -1.10 -18.53
C THR A 17 6.93 -1.83 -17.24
N ARG A 18 7.87 -2.77 -17.33
CA ARG A 18 8.39 -3.56 -16.22
C ARG A 18 9.91 -3.40 -16.15
N TRP A 19 10.45 -3.39 -14.94
CA TRP A 19 11.91 -3.30 -14.70
C TRP A 19 12.58 -2.13 -15.43
N SER A 20 11.91 -0.97 -15.45
CA SER A 20 12.50 0.24 -16.03
C SER A 20 13.83 0.59 -15.33
N GLY A 21 14.87 0.90 -16.12
CA GLY A 21 16.24 1.08 -15.63
C GLY A 21 17.08 -0.19 -15.50
N TYR A 22 16.52 -1.37 -15.76
CA TYR A 22 17.24 -2.65 -15.74
C TYR A 22 17.33 -3.26 -17.14
N MET A 23 18.26 -4.20 -17.32
CA MET A 23 18.46 -4.92 -18.59
C MET A 23 17.19 -5.62 -19.07
N ASP A 24 16.39 -6.17 -18.16
CA ASP A 24 15.12 -6.84 -18.48
C ASP A 24 14.10 -5.86 -19.07
N GLY A 25 14.04 -4.63 -18.53
CA GLY A 25 13.25 -3.55 -19.13
C GLY A 25 13.77 -3.12 -20.50
N ALA A 26 15.09 -3.16 -20.72
CA ALA A 26 15.69 -2.86 -22.04
C ALA A 26 15.18 -3.84 -23.10
N ILE A 27 15.18 -5.14 -22.78
CA ILE A 27 14.73 -6.22 -23.66
C ILE A 27 13.24 -6.05 -23.93
N GLN A 28 12.41 -5.93 -22.89
CA GLN A 28 10.97 -5.72 -23.04
C GLN A 28 10.62 -4.52 -23.94
N ALA A 29 11.32 -3.39 -23.75
CA ALA A 29 11.11 -2.19 -24.55
C ALA A 29 11.50 -2.39 -26.02
N ALA A 30 12.57 -3.15 -26.30
CA ALA A 30 13.01 -3.47 -27.65
C ALA A 30 12.02 -4.39 -28.38
N GLU A 31 11.56 -5.45 -27.70
CA GLU A 31 10.58 -6.40 -28.25
C GLU A 31 9.28 -5.69 -28.66
N ARG A 32 8.79 -4.77 -27.82
CA ARG A 32 7.64 -3.92 -28.13
C ARG A 32 7.91 -3.05 -29.36
N ALA A 33 9.02 -2.33 -29.41
CA ALA A 33 9.32 -1.44 -30.52
C ALA A 33 9.41 -2.21 -31.86
N VAL A 34 9.99 -3.41 -31.85
CA VAL A 34 10.02 -4.30 -33.02
C VAL A 34 8.61 -4.73 -33.42
N LYS A 35 7.76 -5.11 -32.46
CA LYS A 35 6.36 -5.46 -32.71
C LYS A 35 5.60 -4.31 -33.39
N GLU A 36 5.74 -3.08 -32.89
CA GLU A 36 5.11 -1.89 -33.48
C GLU A 36 5.60 -1.62 -34.92
N ILE A 37 6.87 -1.87 -35.21
CA ILE A 37 7.44 -1.73 -36.56
C ILE A 37 6.87 -2.81 -37.49
N LEU A 38 6.85 -4.07 -37.05
CA LEU A 38 6.35 -5.19 -37.84
C LEU A 38 4.85 -5.07 -38.14
N GLU A 39 4.05 -4.61 -37.17
CA GLU A 39 2.64 -4.30 -37.37
C GLU A 39 2.45 -3.21 -38.44
N LYS A 40 3.24 -2.14 -38.40
CA LYS A 40 3.22 -1.09 -39.45
C LYS A 40 3.64 -1.60 -40.83
N LEU A 41 4.48 -2.63 -40.88
CA LEU A 41 4.93 -3.25 -42.12
C LEU A 41 3.97 -4.35 -42.62
N GLY A 42 2.93 -4.70 -41.84
CA GLY A 42 1.96 -5.73 -42.20
C GLY A 42 2.45 -7.17 -42.01
N TYR A 43 3.52 -7.36 -41.22
CA TYR A 43 3.95 -8.70 -40.84
C TYR A 43 3.12 -9.23 -39.67
N PRO A 44 2.78 -10.52 -39.64
CA PRO A 44 2.10 -11.13 -38.50
C PRO A 44 3.01 -11.07 -37.26
N THR A 45 2.49 -10.55 -36.16
CA THR A 45 3.21 -10.40 -34.88
C THR A 45 2.63 -11.28 -33.77
N ASP A 46 1.65 -12.11 -34.09
CA ASP A 46 0.94 -12.98 -33.16
C ASP A 46 1.91 -14.01 -32.58
N GLY A 47 2.25 -13.87 -31.30
CA GLY A 47 3.14 -14.78 -30.58
C GLY A 47 4.65 -14.57 -30.83
N LEU A 48 5.07 -13.48 -31.49
CA LEU A 48 6.48 -13.22 -31.78
C LEU A 48 7.35 -13.10 -30.51
N TYR A 49 6.76 -12.54 -29.44
CA TYR A 49 7.32 -12.50 -28.10
C TYR A 49 6.23 -12.96 -27.14
N GLY A 50 6.45 -14.09 -26.50
CA GLY A 50 5.56 -14.60 -25.45
C GLY A 50 5.80 -13.83 -24.16
N ASP A 51 4.78 -13.75 -23.31
CA ASP A 51 4.90 -13.23 -21.95
C ASP A 51 5.85 -14.15 -21.16
N ALA A 52 7.16 -13.93 -21.30
CA ALA A 52 8.18 -14.59 -20.51
C ALA A 52 8.08 -14.04 -19.10
N ASP A 53 7.07 -14.53 -18.37
CA ASP A 53 6.80 -14.15 -17.01
C ASP A 53 7.79 -14.88 -16.10
N ILE A 54 9.08 -14.55 -16.23
CA ILE A 54 10.13 -14.92 -15.28
C ILE A 54 10.02 -13.95 -14.11
N SER A 55 8.84 -13.93 -13.49
CA SER A 55 8.64 -13.36 -12.18
C SER A 55 9.12 -14.41 -11.18
N PRO A 56 10.30 -14.30 -10.55
CA PRO A 56 10.44 -14.93 -9.25
C PRO A 56 9.38 -14.24 -8.37
N THR A 57 8.27 -14.92 -8.11
CA THR A 57 7.30 -14.48 -7.11
C THR A 57 8.03 -14.52 -5.78
N PHE A 58 8.71 -13.43 -5.44
CA PHE A 58 9.19 -13.17 -4.09
C PHE A 58 7.95 -12.89 -3.26
N ALA A 59 7.27 -13.96 -2.81
CA ALA A 59 6.27 -13.85 -1.77
C ALA A 59 7.03 -13.39 -0.51
N PRO A 60 6.85 -12.14 -0.05
CA PRO A 60 7.47 -11.74 1.21
C PRO A 60 6.89 -12.64 2.30
N LEU A 61 7.75 -13.14 3.20
CA LEU A 61 7.31 -13.83 4.41
C LEU A 61 6.22 -12.97 5.06
N GLY A 62 4.98 -13.49 5.16
CA GLY A 62 3.75 -12.72 5.40
C GLY A 62 3.69 -11.91 6.71
N VAL A 63 4.77 -11.88 7.49
CA VAL A 63 4.94 -11.07 8.68
C VAL A 63 5.04 -9.57 8.39
N THR A 64 5.59 -9.16 7.24
CA THR A 64 5.74 -7.72 6.92
C THR A 64 4.42 -6.99 6.69
N TYR A 65 3.37 -7.71 6.29
CA TYR A 65 2.03 -7.13 6.11
C TYR A 65 1.30 -6.88 7.43
N PHE A 66 1.70 -7.53 8.52
CA PHE A 66 1.00 -7.45 9.80
C PHE A 66 1.56 -6.35 10.72
N LEU A 67 2.74 -5.80 10.43
CA LEU A 67 3.31 -4.75 11.26
C LEU A 67 2.55 -3.42 11.05
N PRO A 68 2.00 -2.82 12.11
CA PRO A 68 1.37 -1.50 12.00
C PRO A 68 2.42 -0.44 11.68
N SER A 69 2.02 0.61 10.96
CA SER A 69 2.84 1.82 10.83
C SER A 69 3.16 2.42 12.21
N VAL A 70 4.26 3.17 12.33
CA VAL A 70 4.65 3.86 13.58
C VAL A 70 3.50 4.67 14.17
N SER A 71 2.77 5.40 13.32
CA SER A 71 1.61 6.19 13.73
C SER A 71 0.46 5.33 14.23
N SER A 72 0.18 4.18 13.59
CA SER A 72 -0.84 3.23 14.06
C SER A 72 -0.45 2.59 15.38
N PHE A 73 0.82 2.23 15.56
CA PHE A 73 1.36 1.66 16.79
C PHE A 73 1.19 2.61 17.99
N LEU A 74 1.63 3.87 17.83
CA LEU A 74 1.52 4.88 18.90
C LEU A 74 0.07 5.15 19.31
N ARG A 75 -0.87 5.12 18.35
CA ARG A 75 -2.31 5.29 18.63
C ARG A 75 -2.87 4.12 19.44
N ILE A 76 -2.46 2.88 19.14
CA ILE A 76 -2.88 1.70 19.90
C ILE A 76 -2.33 1.77 21.33
N CYS A 77 -1.04 2.04 21.50
CA CYS A 77 -0.43 2.20 22.84
C CYS A 77 -1.12 3.31 23.64
N GLY A 78 -1.34 4.49 23.03
CA GLY A 78 -2.03 5.59 23.68
C GLY A 78 -3.46 5.25 24.08
N ALA A 79 -4.22 4.57 23.21
CA ALA A 79 -5.58 4.14 23.52
C ALA A 79 -5.63 3.13 24.68
N VAL A 80 -4.69 2.18 24.74
CA VAL A 80 -4.58 1.21 25.83
C VAL A 80 -4.27 1.91 27.15
N VAL A 81 -3.33 2.86 27.15
CA VAL A 81 -2.98 3.63 28.36
C VAL A 81 -4.17 4.46 28.83
N CYS A 82 -4.82 5.20 27.93
CA CYS A 82 -6.02 6.00 28.26
C CYS A 82 -7.16 5.13 28.80
N TYR A 83 -7.41 3.97 28.18
CA TYR A 83 -8.43 3.04 28.63
C TYR A 83 -8.11 2.45 30.01
N GLY A 84 -6.84 2.11 30.27
CA GLY A 84 -6.38 1.66 31.58
C GLY A 84 -6.58 2.71 32.67
N VAL A 85 -6.25 3.97 32.39
CA VAL A 85 -6.47 5.10 33.31
C VAL A 85 -7.95 5.32 33.60
N LEU A 86 -8.81 5.22 32.58
CA LEU A 86 -10.26 5.32 32.75
C LEU A 86 -10.81 4.19 33.63
N LEU A 87 -10.37 2.94 33.41
CA LEU A 87 -10.79 1.81 34.25
C LEU A 87 -10.28 1.93 35.68
N TYR A 88 -9.04 2.39 35.88
CA TYR A 88 -8.46 2.58 37.21
C TYR A 88 -9.20 3.65 38.02
N THR A 89 -9.61 4.74 37.37
CA THR A 89 -10.29 5.86 38.03
C THR A 89 -11.80 5.66 38.20
N ARG A 90 -12.44 4.76 37.43
CA ARG A 90 -13.88 4.42 37.55
C ARG A 90 -14.37 4.19 38.99
N PRO A 91 -13.73 3.35 39.85
CA PRO A 91 -14.22 3.10 41.21
C PRO A 91 -14.13 4.34 42.12
N TYR A 92 -13.14 5.22 41.92
CA TYR A 92 -12.98 6.44 42.72
C TYR A 92 -14.10 7.46 42.46
N PHE A 93 -14.60 7.55 41.22
CA PHE A 93 -15.71 8.43 40.87
C PHE A 93 -17.09 7.81 41.14
N ALA A 94 -17.21 6.47 41.16
CA ALA A 94 -18.47 5.79 41.48
C ALA A 94 -18.93 6.05 42.94
N GLY A 95 -17.98 6.14 43.87
CA GLY A 95 -18.27 6.45 45.28
C GLY A 95 -18.82 7.87 45.53
N TRP A 96 -18.54 8.83 44.64
CA TRP A 96 -19.00 10.21 44.77
C TRP A 96 -20.48 10.41 44.42
N ARG A 97 -21.07 9.54 43.59
CA ARG A 97 -22.50 9.66 43.23
C ARG A 97 -23.44 9.47 44.42
N GLY A 98 -23.07 8.62 45.39
CA GLY A 98 -23.88 8.41 46.60
C GLY A 98 -23.72 9.50 47.66
N VAL A 99 -22.59 10.22 47.66
CA VAL A 99 -22.31 11.29 48.64
C VAL A 99 -23.04 12.58 48.27
N LEU A 100 -23.14 12.89 46.97
CA LEU A 100 -23.87 14.07 46.50
C LEU A 100 -25.38 13.93 46.73
N THR A 101 -25.98 12.76 46.44
CA THR A 101 -27.43 12.57 46.61
C THR A 101 -27.90 12.68 48.06
N LYS A 102 -27.12 12.18 49.03
CA LYS A 102 -27.43 12.33 50.47
C LYS A 102 -27.42 13.80 50.90
N LYS A 103 -26.41 14.57 50.49
CA LYS A 103 -26.29 15.99 50.83
C LYS A 103 -27.42 16.85 50.25
N TYR A 104 -27.96 16.51 49.08
CA TYR A 104 -29.11 17.22 48.52
C TYR A 104 -30.43 16.86 49.18
N LEU A 105 -30.59 15.62 49.68
CA LEU A 105 -31.80 15.18 50.38
C LEU A 105 -31.90 15.75 51.82
N ASP A 106 -30.78 15.87 52.54
CA ASP A 106 -30.75 16.47 53.89
C ASP A 106 -30.99 17.99 53.91
N VAL A 107 -30.95 18.66 52.76
CA VAL A 107 -31.20 20.12 52.64
C VAL A 107 -32.65 20.44 52.26
N TYR A 108 -33.40 19.45 51.76
CA TYR A 108 -34.78 19.62 51.27
C TYR A 108 -35.85 18.91 52.12
N MET A 109 -35.46 18.26 53.22
CA MET A 109 -36.35 17.59 54.18
C MET A 109 -36.06 18.08 55.60
#